data_AF-A0A7S4ER20-F1
#
_entry.id   AF-A0A7S4ER20-F1
#
_cell.length_a   1.000
_cell.length_b   1.000
_cell.length_c   1.000
_cell.angle_alpha   90.00
_cell.angle_beta   90.00
_cell.angle_gamma   90.00
#
_symmetry.space_group_name_H-M   'P 1'
#
loop_
_entity.id
_entity.type
_entity.pdbx_description
1 polymer ?
#
loop_
_entity_poly.entity_id
_entity_poly.type
_entity_poly.pdbx_seq_one_letter_code
_entity_poly.pdbx_strand_id
1 'polypeptide(L)'
;ICQHSHIEELIPYSPYVSFVIKARAIFLSQFNKHKDLFPGANGEAMFVGTILHSLDHCLAATIDPIWFDRDDKKYGVMASLNAVIIAGFVPDIDGIYFHKRFKGSGHPFYESVYQKCAKIDKLYANNMDTCIIK
;
A
#
# COMPACT_ATOMS: atom_id res chain seq x y z
N ILE A 1 4.88 -4.46 -20.60
CA ILE A 1 3.95 -3.89 -19.60
C ILE A 1 2.65 -4.68 -19.71
N CYS A 2 2.27 -5.43 -18.66
CA CYS A 2 0.99 -6.16 -18.65
C CYS A 2 -0.14 -5.14 -18.44
N GLN A 3 -1.10 -5.10 -19.36
CA GLN A 3 -2.24 -4.20 -19.25
C GLN A 3 -3.33 -4.85 -18.40
N HIS A 4 -3.70 -4.18 -17.30
CA HIS A 4 -4.78 -4.59 -16.41
C HIS A 4 -6.02 -3.74 -16.71
N SER A 5 -6.50 -3.75 -17.95
CA SER A 5 -7.56 -2.86 -18.44
C SER A 5 -8.85 -2.92 -17.60
N HIS A 6 -9.12 -4.09 -17.01
CA HIS A 6 -10.32 -4.32 -16.20
C HIS A 6 -10.23 -3.73 -14.78
N ILE A 7 -9.07 -3.24 -14.33
CA ILE A 7 -8.96 -2.71 -12.96
C ILE A 7 -9.81 -1.45 -12.76
N GLU A 8 -10.08 -0.71 -13.84
CA GLU A 8 -10.95 0.47 -13.81
C GLU A 8 -12.42 0.10 -13.53
N GLU A 9 -12.84 -1.12 -13.90
CA GLU A 9 -14.19 -1.62 -13.63
C GLU A 9 -14.45 -1.78 -12.12
N LEU A 10 -13.39 -1.89 -11.30
CA LEU A 10 -13.48 -2.00 -9.85
C LEU A 10 -13.58 -0.64 -9.13
N ILE A 11 -13.29 0.48 -9.81
CA ILE A 11 -13.27 1.82 -9.22
C ILE A 11 -14.59 2.18 -8.52
N PRO A 12 -15.78 1.92 -9.09
CA PRO A 12 -17.05 2.26 -8.45
C PRO A 12 -17.33 1.47 -7.17
N TYR A 13 -16.70 0.30 -7.02
CA TYR A 13 -17.01 -0.67 -5.98
C TYR A 13 -15.95 -0.72 -4.87
N SER A 14 -14.78 -0.12 -5.09
CA SER A 14 -13.67 -0.17 -4.15
C SER A 14 -13.02 1.20 -3.98
N PRO A 15 -13.28 1.88 -2.84
CA PRO A 15 -12.59 3.12 -2.47
C PRO A 15 -11.06 2.93 -2.47
N TYR A 16 -10.59 1.75 -2.08
CA TYR A 16 -9.18 1.38 -2.13
C TYR A 16 -8.63 1.41 -3.55
N VAL A 17 -9.27 0.71 -4.50
CA VAL A 17 -8.82 0.71 -5.91
C VAL A 17 -8.86 2.12 -6.49
N SER A 18 -9.93 2.87 -6.24
CA SER A 18 -10.07 4.27 -6.67
C SER A 18 -8.95 5.15 -6.13
N PHE A 19 -8.55 4.95 -4.87
CA PHE A 19 -7.42 5.65 -4.25
C PHE A 19 -6.09 5.24 -4.89
N VAL A 20 -5.78 3.95 -4.99
CA VAL A 20 -4.51 3.41 -5.49
C VAL A 20 -4.23 3.88 -6.92
N ILE A 21 -5.22 3.85 -7.80
CA ILE A 21 -5.07 4.30 -9.19
C ILE A 21 -4.67 5.78 -9.27
N LYS A 22 -5.35 6.64 -8.49
CA LYS A 22 -5.04 8.07 -8.43
C LYS A 22 -3.69 8.34 -7.75
N ALA A 23 -3.41 7.63 -6.65
CA ALA A 23 -2.16 7.73 -5.92
C ALA A 23 -0.96 7.33 -6.80
N ARG A 24 -1.10 6.30 -7.64
CA ARG A 24 -0.06 5.87 -8.58
C ARG A 24 0.33 6.99 -9.55
N ALA A 25 -0.65 7.64 -10.17
CA ALA A 25 -0.40 8.75 -11.09
C ALA A 25 0.34 9.91 -10.39
N ILE A 26 -0.08 10.25 -9.16
CA ILE A 26 0.58 11.28 -8.34
C ILE A 26 2.01 10.87 -7.99
N PHE A 27 2.20 9.64 -7.52
CA PHE A 27 3.49 9.10 -7.08
C PHE A 27 4.50 9.14 -8.21
N LEU A 28 4.17 8.56 -9.37
CA LEU A 28 5.07 8.52 -10.53
C LEU A 28 5.39 9.93 -11.04
N SER A 29 4.40 10.83 -11.03
CA SER A 29 4.63 12.24 -11.36
C SER A 29 5.59 12.92 -10.37
N GLN A 30 5.45 12.68 -9.05
CA GLN A 30 6.39 13.23 -8.07
C GLN A 30 7.75 12.57 -8.11
N PHE A 31 7.81 11.27 -8.42
CA PHE A 31 9.04 10.50 -8.48
C PHE A 31 9.91 11.01 -9.61
N ASN A 32 9.33 11.25 -10.79
CA ASN A 32 10.06 11.84 -11.91
C ASN A 32 10.63 13.23 -11.62
N LYS A 33 9.99 14.03 -10.74
CA LYS A 33 10.50 15.35 -10.33
C LYS A 33 11.67 15.28 -9.35
N HIS A 34 11.77 14.18 -8.60
CA HIS A 34 12.78 13.97 -7.57
C HIS A 34 13.66 12.75 -7.90
N LYS A 35 13.77 12.40 -9.19
CA LYS A 35 14.44 11.17 -9.63
C LYS A 35 15.93 11.17 -9.26
N ASP A 36 16.51 12.37 -9.17
CA ASP A 36 17.86 12.64 -8.68
C ASP A 36 18.08 12.15 -7.24
N LEU A 37 17.05 12.16 -6.40
CA LEU A 37 17.13 11.66 -5.01
C LEU A 37 17.11 10.13 -4.92
N PHE A 38 16.79 9.43 -6.01
CA PHE A 38 16.63 7.97 -6.05
C PHE A 38 17.45 7.32 -7.18
N PRO A 39 18.79 7.41 -7.14
CA PRO A 39 19.64 6.88 -8.19
C PRO A 39 19.46 5.36 -8.34
N GLY A 40 19.19 4.91 -9.57
CA GLY A 40 18.98 3.49 -9.90
C GLY A 40 17.63 2.92 -9.47
N ALA A 41 16.78 3.69 -8.78
CA ALA A 41 15.49 3.21 -8.34
C ALA A 41 14.47 3.18 -9.49
N ASN A 42 13.61 2.16 -9.48
CA ASN A 42 12.46 2.07 -10.36
C ASN A 42 11.21 2.61 -9.66
N GLY A 43 10.57 3.63 -10.23
CA GLY A 43 9.42 4.29 -9.62
C GLY A 43 8.20 3.37 -9.42
N GLU A 44 7.98 2.39 -10.30
CA GLU A 44 6.88 1.42 -10.13
C GLU A 44 7.19 0.46 -8.98
N ALA A 45 8.41 -0.06 -8.92
CA ALA A 45 8.83 -0.94 -7.84
C ALA A 45 8.74 -0.23 -6.48
N MET A 46 9.16 1.04 -6.43
CA MET A 46 9.00 1.85 -5.23
C MET A 46 7.53 2.05 -4.89
N PHE A 47 6.67 2.41 -5.85
CA PHE A 47 5.24 2.57 -5.60
C PHE A 47 4.61 1.31 -4.98
N VAL A 48 4.93 0.14 -5.53
CA VAL A 48 4.45 -1.16 -5.02
C VAL A 48 4.96 -1.39 -3.60
N GLY A 49 6.25 -1.19 -3.35
CA GLY A 49 6.84 -1.41 -2.02
C GLY A 49 6.42 -0.40 -0.96
N THR A 50 6.10 0.84 -1.33
CA THR A 50 5.79 1.90 -0.38
C THR A 50 4.29 2.10 -0.15
N ILE A 51 3.50 2.23 -1.23
CA ILE A 51 2.08 2.57 -1.12
C ILE A 51 1.23 1.30 -1.15
N LEU A 52 1.40 0.46 -2.17
CA LEU A 52 0.52 -0.69 -2.35
C LEU A 52 0.67 -1.67 -1.19
N HIS A 53 1.92 -2.04 -0.88
CA HIS A 53 2.23 -2.95 0.22
C HIS A 53 1.73 -2.44 1.58
N SER A 54 1.99 -1.16 1.92
CA SER A 54 1.60 -0.65 3.24
C SER A 54 0.09 -0.60 3.44
N LEU A 55 -0.66 -0.29 2.36
CA LEU A 55 -2.12 -0.25 2.40
C LEU A 55 -2.72 -1.66 2.40
N ASP A 56 -2.14 -2.61 1.67
CA ASP A 56 -2.55 -4.02 1.74
C ASP A 56 -2.46 -4.52 3.18
N HIS A 57 -1.37 -4.23 3.88
CA HIS A 57 -1.26 -4.56 5.31
C HIS A 57 -2.28 -3.82 6.18
N CYS A 58 -2.49 -2.53 5.95
CA CYS A 58 -3.48 -1.75 6.71
C CYS A 58 -4.89 -2.34 6.57
N LEU A 59 -5.27 -2.78 5.37
CA LEU A 59 -6.58 -3.40 5.10
C LEU A 59 -6.65 -4.84 5.62
N ALA A 60 -5.57 -5.61 5.47
CA ALA A 60 -5.51 -6.96 6.00
C ALA A 60 -5.66 -6.98 7.54
N ALA A 61 -5.19 -5.93 8.23
CA ALA A 61 -5.31 -5.80 9.68
C ALA A 61 -6.76 -5.67 10.16
N THR A 62 -7.72 -5.35 9.28
CA THR A 62 -9.14 -5.24 9.65
C THR A 62 -9.90 -6.56 9.57
N ILE A 63 -9.27 -7.63 9.08
CA ILE A 63 -9.89 -8.94 8.87
C ILE A 63 -9.49 -9.87 10.02
N ASP A 64 -10.47 -10.45 10.71
CA ASP A 64 -10.18 -11.49 11.69
C ASP A 64 -9.78 -12.80 10.97
N PRO A 65 -8.59 -13.37 11.28
CA PRO A 65 -8.15 -14.64 10.71
C PRO A 65 -9.13 -15.82 10.88
N ILE A 66 -10.06 -15.75 11.83
CA ILE A 66 -11.10 -16.77 12.04
C ILE A 66 -12.21 -16.71 10.99
N TRP A 67 -12.39 -15.58 10.31
CA TRP A 67 -13.45 -15.40 9.30
C TRP A 67 -13.14 -16.04 7.96
N PHE A 68 -11.92 -16.54 7.75
CA PHE A 68 -11.57 -17.25 6.53
C PHE A 68 -12.21 -18.65 6.51
N ASP A 69 -12.95 -18.95 5.45
CA ASP A 69 -13.44 -20.31 5.17
C ASP A 69 -12.27 -21.19 4.70
N ARG A 70 -11.81 -22.06 5.60
CA ARG A 70 -10.69 -22.98 5.37
C ARG A 70 -11.15 -24.32 4.81
N ASP A 71 -12.46 -24.58 4.81
CA ASP A 71 -13.05 -25.82 4.33
C ASP A 71 -13.49 -25.71 2.85
N ASP A 72 -13.49 -24.51 2.27
CA ASP A 72 -13.76 -24.31 0.85
C ASP A 72 -12.79 -25.12 -0.03
N LYS A 73 -13.34 -25.93 -0.92
CA LYS A 73 -12.58 -26.88 -1.76
C LYS A 73 -11.62 -26.19 -2.74
N LYS A 74 -11.87 -24.93 -3.10
CA LYS A 74 -11.09 -24.19 -4.08
C LYS A 74 -10.10 -23.23 -3.42
N TYR A 75 -10.49 -22.60 -2.31
CA TYR A 75 -9.75 -21.50 -1.69
C TYR A 75 -9.28 -21.79 -0.26
N GLY A 76 -9.67 -22.91 0.36
CA GLY A 76 -9.38 -23.22 1.76
C GLY A 76 -7.89 -23.22 2.13
N VAL A 77 -7.02 -23.64 1.22
CA VAL A 77 -5.56 -23.58 1.39
C VAL A 77 -5.07 -22.13 1.45
N MET A 78 -5.54 -21.27 0.54
CA MET A 78 -5.17 -19.85 0.53
C MET A 78 -5.76 -19.10 1.73
N ALA A 79 -6.98 -19.44 2.13
CA ALA A 79 -7.61 -18.97 3.36
C ALA A 79 -6.76 -19.30 4.59
N SER A 80 -6.23 -20.53 4.68
CA SER A 80 -5.34 -20.96 5.76
C SER A 80 -4.02 -20.20 5.77
N LEU A 81 -3.41 -20.00 4.59
CA LEU A 81 -2.18 -19.22 4.45
C LEU A 81 -2.39 -17.76 4.86
N ASN A 82 -3.48 -17.13 4.39
CA ASN A 82 -3.81 -15.76 4.73
C ASN A 82 -4.06 -15.58 6.24
N ALA A 83 -4.70 -16.55 6.89
CA ALA A 83 -4.89 -16.51 8.33
C ALA A 83 -3.55 -16.47 9.10
N VAL A 84 -2.55 -17.26 8.66
CA VAL A 84 -1.20 -17.22 9.24
C VAL A 84 -0.52 -15.89 8.97
N ILE A 85 -0.61 -15.37 7.74
CA ILE A 85 -0.01 -14.10 7.35
C ILE A 85 -0.59 -12.95 8.20
N ILE A 86 -1.92 -12.89 8.34
CA ILE A 86 -2.58 -11.83 9.10
C ILE A 86 -2.25 -11.91 10.59
N ALA A 87 -2.25 -13.11 11.17
CA ALA A 87 -1.91 -13.27 12.58
C ALA A 87 -0.44 -12.98 12.90
N GLY A 88 0.48 -13.28 11.98
CA GLY A 88 1.92 -13.23 12.25
C GLY A 88 2.67 -12.03 11.67
N PHE A 89 2.21 -11.44 10.57
CA PHE A 89 3.01 -10.51 9.74
C PHE A 89 2.28 -9.21 9.37
N VAL A 90 1.03 -9.03 9.81
CA VAL A 90 0.27 -7.79 9.56
C VAL A 90 0.42 -6.74 10.66
N PRO A 91 0.49 -7.09 11.96
CA PRO A 91 0.78 -6.11 13.01
C PRO A 91 2.05 -5.31 12.72
N ASP A 92 2.12 -4.07 13.20
CA ASP A 92 3.37 -3.30 13.14
C ASP A 92 4.41 -3.92 14.09
N ILE A 93 5.68 -3.92 13.67
CA ILE A 93 6.79 -4.31 14.54
C ILE A 93 6.92 -3.26 15.65
N ASP A 94 6.91 -3.70 16.90
CA ASP A 94 7.15 -2.84 18.05
C ASP A 94 8.61 -2.33 18.08
N GLY A 95 8.80 -1.09 18.52
CA GLY A 95 10.14 -0.54 18.77
C GLY A 95 10.95 -0.15 17.52
N ILE A 96 10.28 0.14 16.39
CA ILE A 96 10.97 0.68 15.20
C ILE A 96 11.60 2.04 15.53
N TYR A 97 12.92 2.14 15.37
CA TYR A 97 13.73 3.32 15.74
C TYR A 97 13.65 4.49 14.74
N PHE A 98 12.97 4.33 13.61
CA PHE A 98 12.92 5.34 12.56
C PHE A 98 11.48 5.64 12.12
N HIS A 99 11.29 6.85 11.58
CA HIS A 99 10.00 7.27 11.06
C HIS A 99 9.70 6.59 9.72
N LYS A 100 8.62 5.81 9.66
CA LYS A 100 8.25 5.04 8.47
C LYS A 100 7.10 5.60 7.65
N ARG A 101 6.36 6.60 8.11
CA ARG A 101 5.17 7.12 7.40
C ARG A 101 5.58 8.17 6.37
N PHE A 102 4.80 8.35 5.31
CA PHE A 102 5.01 9.49 4.41
C PHE A 102 4.73 10.82 5.14
N LYS A 103 3.71 10.83 5.97
CA LYS A 103 3.28 11.98 6.78
C LYS A 103 4.30 12.29 7.87
N GLY A 104 4.94 13.44 7.78
CA GLY A 104 5.97 13.84 8.74
C GLY A 104 7.33 13.21 8.46
N SER A 105 7.53 12.64 7.26
CA SER A 105 8.81 12.09 6.84
C SER A 105 9.90 13.16 6.71
N GLY A 106 9.52 14.41 6.48
CA GLY A 106 10.46 15.51 6.22
C GLY A 106 11.17 15.41 4.86
N HIS A 107 10.95 14.34 4.09
CA HIS A 107 11.55 14.16 2.78
C HIS A 107 10.66 14.83 1.70
N PRO A 108 11.20 15.69 0.82
CA PRO A 108 10.40 16.51 -0.10
C PRO A 108 9.51 15.68 -1.03
N PHE A 109 10.02 14.53 -1.52
CA PHE A 109 9.24 13.60 -2.34
C PHE A 109 8.04 13.00 -1.58
N TYR A 110 8.27 12.36 -0.42
CA TYR A 110 7.22 11.67 0.34
C TYR A 110 6.16 12.65 0.88
N GLU A 111 6.58 13.81 1.38
CA GLU A 111 5.65 14.87 1.82
C GLU A 111 4.77 15.37 0.67
N SER A 112 5.36 15.59 -0.51
CA SER A 112 4.60 16.04 -1.68
C SER A 112 3.56 15.01 -2.13
N VAL A 113 3.91 13.72 -2.11
CA VAL A 113 2.97 12.64 -2.42
C VAL A 113 1.86 12.58 -1.36
N TYR A 114 2.20 12.61 -0.08
CA TYR A 114 1.22 12.58 1.02
C TYR A 114 0.23 13.73 0.93
N GLN A 115 0.70 14.97 0.79
CA GLN A 115 -0.18 16.14 0.73
C GLN A 115 -1.20 16.08 -0.43
N LYS A 116 -0.82 15.46 -1.55
CA LYS A 116 -1.72 15.28 -2.70
C LYS A 116 -2.68 14.10 -2.47
N CYS A 117 -2.18 12.98 -1.97
CA CYS A 117 -3.01 11.80 -1.70
C CYS A 117 -4.01 12.05 -0.56
N ALA A 118 -3.65 12.83 0.45
CA ALA A 118 -4.52 13.17 1.58
C ALA A 118 -5.75 14.01 1.16
N LYS A 119 -5.71 14.64 -0.03
CA LYS A 119 -6.88 15.32 -0.62
C LYS A 119 -7.85 14.33 -1.31
N ILE A 120 -7.38 13.14 -1.65
CA ILE A 120 -8.19 12.08 -2.24
C ILE A 120 -8.86 11.30 -1.11
N ASP A 121 -8.04 10.75 -0.21
CA ASP A 121 -8.50 10.03 0.97
C ASP A 121 -7.43 10.14 2.07
N LYS A 122 -7.81 10.77 3.18
CA LYS A 122 -6.89 11.01 4.30
C LYS A 122 -6.59 9.74 5.09
N LEU A 123 -7.54 8.79 5.17
CA LEU A 123 -7.35 7.53 5.88
C LEU A 123 -6.28 6.70 5.19
N TYR A 124 -6.40 6.51 3.87
CA TYR A 124 -5.38 5.78 3.12
C TYR A 124 -4.04 6.54 3.10
N ALA A 125 -4.05 7.87 2.89
CA ALA A 125 -2.81 8.63 2.86
C ALA A 125 -2.01 8.57 4.18
N ASN A 126 -2.69 8.52 5.34
CA ASN A 126 -2.02 8.39 6.64
C ASN A 126 -1.30 7.04 6.83
N ASN A 127 -1.66 6.02 6.04
CA ASN A 127 -1.14 4.66 6.16
C ASN A 127 -0.12 4.29 5.05
N MET A 128 0.37 5.28 4.29
CA MET A 128 1.46 5.09 3.32
C MET A 128 2.83 5.07 4.01
N ASP A 129 3.66 4.06 3.71
CA ASP A 129 4.97 3.87 4.35
C ASP A 129 6.13 4.14 3.38
N THR A 130 7.21 4.76 3.88
CA THR A 130 8.42 5.13 3.10
C THR A 130 9.24 3.94 2.65
N CYS A 131 8.97 2.76 3.20
CA CYS A 131 9.63 1.50 2.89
C CYS A 131 8.76 0.30 3.31
N ILE A 132 9.15 -0.89 2.87
CA ILE A 132 8.58 -2.15 3.33
C ILE A 132 9.06 -2.37 4.77
N ILE A 133 8.15 -2.36 5.73
CA ILE A 133 8.47 -2.64 7.14
C ILE A 133 7.24 -3.19 7.90
N LYS A 134 7.28 -4.49 8.17
CA LYS A 134 6.31 -5.33 8.89
C LYS A 134 6.99 -6.59 9.39
#